data_AF-T0GN01-F1
#
_entry.id   AF-T0GN01-F1
#
_cell.length_a   1.000
_cell.length_b   1.000
_cell.length_c   1.000
_cell.angle_alpha   90.00
_cell.angle_beta   90.00
_cell.angle_gamma   90.00
#
_symmetry.space_group_name_H-M   'P 1'
#
loop_
_entity.id
_entity.type
_entity.pdbx_description
1 polymer ?
#
loop_
_entity_poly.entity_id
_entity_poly.type
_entity_poly.pdbx_seq_one_letter_code
_entity_poly.pdbx_strand_id
1 'polypeptide(L)'
;MSDASLYLNEITKNKLRLHDGISLSGAISKSVDRLNFIVSIEEKYLKDLFSEMEWKILREISKGTKFEPASLIPGIFLGIVNITPESIFTKHGVSRRILNSKLTGLSISQDFSLVDLLERSRP
;
A
#
# COMPACT_ATOMS: atom_id res chain seq x y z
N MET A 1 -11.53 -20.92 -8.80
CA MET A 1 -10.58 -19.86 -9.19
C MET A 1 -11.41 -18.77 -9.84
N SER A 2 -11.35 -17.52 -9.37
CA SER A 2 -12.03 -16.41 -10.04
C SER A 2 -11.20 -15.97 -11.23
N ASP A 3 -11.76 -15.96 -12.42
CA ASP A 3 -11.09 -15.41 -13.60
C ASP A 3 -10.97 -13.90 -13.45
N ALA A 4 -9.73 -13.41 -13.28
CA ALA A 4 -9.44 -11.98 -13.25
C ALA A 4 -9.17 -11.48 -14.67
N SER A 5 -10.03 -10.61 -15.18
CA SER A 5 -9.84 -9.95 -16.48
C SER A 5 -9.10 -8.63 -16.30
N LEU A 6 -7.93 -8.49 -16.94
CA LEU A 6 -7.12 -7.27 -16.93
C LEU A 6 -7.20 -6.56 -18.29
N TYR A 7 -7.64 -5.31 -18.27
CA TYR A 7 -7.61 -4.44 -19.45
C TYR A 7 -6.26 -3.72 -19.51
N LEU A 8 -5.44 -4.07 -20.52
CA LEU A 8 -4.14 -3.47 -20.75
C LEU A 8 -4.18 -2.60 -22.01
N ASN A 9 -3.61 -1.40 -21.92
CA ASN A 9 -3.36 -0.59 -23.11
C ASN A 9 -2.22 -1.18 -23.96
N GLU A 10 -2.14 -0.77 -25.23
CA GLU A 10 -1.16 -1.29 -26.19
C GLU A 10 0.30 -1.01 -25.77
N ILE A 11 0.56 0.08 -25.05
CA ILE A 11 1.90 0.41 -24.53
C ILE A 11 2.33 -0.62 -23.48
N THR A 12 1.45 -0.98 -22.55
CA THR A 12 1.72 -1.97 -21.50
C THR A 12 1.88 -3.37 -22.09
N LYS A 13 1.05 -3.74 -23.08
CA LYS A 13 1.23 -5.00 -23.82
C LYS A 13 2.60 -5.08 -24.50
N ASN A 14 3.04 -4.00 -25.14
CA ASN A 14 4.34 -3.95 -25.80
C ASN A 14 5.51 -3.99 -24.80
N LYS A 15 5.42 -3.30 -23.66
CA LYS A 15 6.46 -3.36 -22.61
C LYS A 15 6.57 -4.73 -21.95
N LEU A 16 5.47 -5.45 -21.78
CA LEU A 16 5.46 -6.81 -21.20
C LEU A 16 5.91 -7.89 -22.19
N ARG A 17 5.83 -7.62 -23.50
CA ARG A 17 6.18 -8.55 -24.58
C ARG A 17 7.67 -8.62 -24.90
N LEU A 18 8.50 -7.76 -24.32
CA LEU A 18 9.90 -7.65 -24.67
C LEU A 18 10.72 -8.30 -23.55
N HIS A 19 11.12 -9.56 -23.73
CA HIS A 19 12.55 -9.91 -23.74
C HIS A 19 12.86 -11.41 -23.88
N ASP A 20 11.96 -12.32 -23.51
CA ASP A 20 12.18 -13.77 -23.60
C ASP A 20 10.85 -14.45 -23.96
N GLY A 21 10.83 -15.63 -24.58
CA GLY A 21 9.63 -16.37 -25.05
C GLY A 21 8.61 -16.79 -23.97
N ILE A 22 8.26 -15.86 -23.08
CA ILE A 22 7.34 -15.95 -21.96
C ILE A 22 6.02 -15.35 -22.43
N SER A 23 4.91 -16.04 -22.16
CA SER A 23 3.58 -15.51 -22.44
C SER A 23 3.30 -14.23 -21.65
N LEU A 24 2.37 -13.40 -22.13
CA LEU A 24 1.90 -12.21 -21.39
C LEU A 24 1.45 -12.58 -19.97
N SER A 25 0.75 -13.71 -19.81
CA SER A 25 0.37 -14.25 -18.51
C SER A 25 1.59 -14.55 -17.63
N GLY A 26 2.63 -15.17 -18.18
CA GLY A 26 3.87 -15.47 -17.45
C GLY A 26 4.64 -14.21 -17.03
N ALA A 27 4.67 -13.17 -17.87
CA ALA A 27 5.28 -11.89 -17.52
C ALA A 27 4.52 -11.16 -16.39
N ILE A 28 3.18 -11.21 -16.42
CA ILE A 28 2.32 -10.68 -15.36
C ILE A 28 2.55 -11.47 -14.06
N SER A 29 2.48 -12.80 -14.10
CA SER A 29 2.72 -13.66 -12.93
C SER A 29 4.07 -13.37 -12.29
N LYS A 30 5.16 -13.32 -13.06
CA LYS A 30 6.50 -12.99 -12.52
C LYS A 30 6.56 -11.60 -11.90
N SER A 31 5.84 -10.63 -12.48
CA SER A 31 5.79 -9.25 -11.94
C SER A 31 5.01 -9.21 -10.62
N VAL A 32 3.91 -9.95 -10.53
CA VAL A 32 3.13 -10.12 -9.30
C VAL A 32 3.95 -10.85 -8.23
N ASP A 33 4.68 -11.91 -8.58
CA ASP A 33 5.54 -12.64 -7.64
C ASP A 33 6.63 -11.74 -7.05
N ARG A 34 7.28 -10.91 -7.89
CA ARG A 34 8.26 -9.93 -7.44
C ARG A 34 7.63 -8.87 -6.52
N LEU A 35 6.44 -8.40 -6.85
CA LEU A 35 5.71 -7.44 -6.01
C LEU A 35 5.38 -8.07 -4.65
N ASN A 36 4.84 -9.29 -4.63
CA ASN A 36 4.54 -10.01 -3.39
C ASN A 36 5.78 -10.22 -2.53
N PHE A 37 6.92 -10.53 -3.16
CA PHE A 37 8.19 -10.65 -2.46
C PHE A 37 8.60 -9.33 -1.80
N ILE A 38 8.55 -8.22 -2.54
CA ILE A 38 8.88 -6.88 -1.99
C ILE A 38 7.93 -6.53 -0.84
N VAL A 39 6.61 -6.70 -1.03
CA VAL A 39 5.62 -6.43 0.01
C VAL A 39 5.90 -7.26 1.27
N SER A 40 6.26 -8.53 1.14
CA SER A 40 6.55 -9.39 2.29
C SER A 40 7.76 -8.93 3.10
N ILE A 41 8.77 -8.34 2.44
CA ILE A 41 9.94 -7.77 3.11
C ILE A 41 9.56 -6.50 3.87
N GLU A 42 8.84 -5.60 3.20
CA GLU A 42 8.45 -4.31 3.78
C GLU A 42 7.42 -4.49 4.90
N GLU A 43 6.56 -5.51 4.82
CA GLU A 43 5.58 -5.82 5.87
C GLU A 43 6.25 -6.03 7.23
N LYS A 44 7.39 -6.73 7.27
CA LYS A 44 8.14 -6.92 8.51
C LYS A 44 8.61 -5.58 9.07
N TYR A 45 9.21 -4.75 8.22
CA TYR A 45 9.67 -3.43 8.62
C TYR A 45 8.52 -2.55 9.15
N LEU A 46 7.38 -2.53 8.46
CA LEU A 46 6.22 -1.75 8.86
C LEU A 46 5.63 -2.21 10.19
N LYS A 47 5.58 -3.52 10.44
CA LYS A 47 5.13 -4.08 11.72
C LYS A 47 6.01 -3.65 12.88
N ASP A 48 7.32 -3.55 12.67
CA ASP A 48 8.27 -3.09 13.68
C ASP A 48 8.25 -1.56 13.85
N LEU A 49 7.93 -0.81 12.78
CA LEU A 49 7.93 0.66 12.78
C LEU A 49 6.75 1.27 13.56
N PHE A 50 5.56 0.68 13.46
CA PHE A 50 4.34 1.20 14.09
C PHE A 50 3.95 0.38 15.31
N SER A 51 3.65 1.06 16.40
CA SER A 51 3.05 0.46 17.59
C SER A 51 1.63 -0.02 17.31
N GLU A 52 1.12 -0.92 18.17
CA GLU A 52 -0.26 -1.41 18.10
C GLU A 52 -1.31 -0.30 18.07
N MET A 53 -1.11 0.79 18.81
CA MET A 53 -2.05 1.92 18.82
C MET A 53 -1.98 2.74 17.53
N GLU A 54 -0.79 2.90 16.96
CA GLU A 54 -0.60 3.52 15.64
C GLU A 54 -1.26 2.67 14.54
N TRP A 55 -1.13 1.35 14.60
CA TRP A 55 -1.85 0.44 13.70
C TRP A 55 -3.37 0.56 13.81
N LYS A 56 -3.89 0.66 15.04
CA LYS A 56 -5.34 0.85 15.27
C LYS A 56 -5.84 2.14 14.65
N ILE A 57 -5.15 3.26 14.83
CA ILE A 57 -5.58 4.52 14.24
C ILE A 57 -5.43 4.51 12.71
N LEU A 58 -4.33 3.97 12.17
CA LEU A 58 -4.15 3.84 10.72
C LEU A 58 -5.29 3.02 10.09
N ARG A 59 -5.71 1.93 10.75
CA ARG A 59 -6.90 1.18 10.34
C ARG A 59 -8.17 2.01 10.44
N GLU A 60 -8.39 2.69 11.56
CA GLU A 60 -9.59 3.51 11.79
C GLU A 60 -9.75 4.62 10.74
N ILE A 61 -8.68 5.39 10.46
CA ILE A 61 -8.71 6.48 9.49
C ILE A 61 -8.76 5.98 8.04
N SER A 62 -8.30 4.75 7.78
CA SER A 62 -8.41 4.11 6.47
C SER A 62 -9.80 3.55 6.18
N LYS A 63 -10.69 3.46 7.18
CA LYS A 63 -12.05 2.95 6.98
C LYS A 63 -12.82 3.92 6.08
N GLY A 64 -13.30 3.40 4.95
CA GLY A 64 -14.04 4.19 3.96
C GLY A 64 -13.16 4.85 2.89
N THR A 65 -11.82 4.81 3.02
CA THR A 65 -10.92 5.26 1.96
C THR A 65 -10.90 4.25 0.82
N LYS A 66 -11.38 4.63 -0.36
CA LYS A 66 -11.12 3.86 -1.58
C LYS A 66 -9.74 4.26 -2.11
N PHE A 67 -8.78 3.36 -2.04
CA PHE A 67 -7.47 3.58 -2.64
C PHE A 67 -7.61 3.34 -4.14
N GLU A 68 -7.55 4.41 -4.94
CA GLU A 68 -7.58 4.26 -6.40
C GLU A 68 -6.20 3.78 -6.91
N PRO A 69 -6.14 2.87 -7.90
CA PRO A 69 -4.88 2.31 -8.36
C PRO A 69 -3.93 3.33 -9.01
N ALA A 70 -2.63 3.11 -8.77
CA ALA A 70 -1.44 3.65 -9.45
C ALA A 70 -1.11 5.16 -9.33
N SER A 71 -2.07 6.07 -9.21
CA SER A 71 -1.76 7.52 -9.23
C SER A 71 -1.60 8.17 -7.85
N LEU A 72 -2.16 7.58 -6.79
CA LEU A 72 -2.33 8.24 -5.49
C LEU A 72 -1.59 7.59 -4.32
N ILE A 73 -0.88 6.48 -4.52
CA ILE A 73 -0.32 5.70 -3.41
C ILE A 73 0.75 6.48 -2.62
N PRO A 74 1.75 7.13 -3.25
CA PRO A 74 2.76 7.88 -2.50
C PRO A 74 2.16 9.07 -1.73
N GLY A 75 2.35 9.07 -0.42
CA GLY A 75 1.89 10.09 0.51
C GLY A 75 0.42 9.98 0.91
N ILE A 76 -0.32 8.94 0.51
CA ILE A 76 -1.77 8.87 0.75
C ILE A 76 -2.10 8.89 2.24
N PHE A 77 -1.40 8.10 3.04
CA PHE A 77 -1.63 8.03 4.48
C PHE A 77 -1.19 9.29 5.19
N LEU A 78 -0.11 9.93 4.73
CA LEU A 78 0.29 11.22 5.25
C LEU A 78 -0.81 12.26 4.99
N GLY A 79 -1.40 12.26 3.79
CA GLY A 79 -2.56 13.10 3.45
C GLY A 79 -3.75 12.86 4.37
N ILE A 80 -4.14 11.59 4.56
CA ILE A 80 -5.26 11.19 5.42
C ILE A 80 -5.00 11.62 6.88
N VAL A 81 -3.82 11.34 7.42
CA VAL A 81 -3.45 11.71 8.80
C VAL A 81 -3.49 13.23 8.99
N ASN A 82 -3.04 14.01 8.01
CA ASN A 82 -3.03 15.46 8.09
C ASN A 82 -4.42 16.09 8.16
N ILE A 83 -5.40 15.51 7.46
CA ILE A 83 -6.80 15.99 7.48
C ILE A 83 -7.63 15.38 8.62
N THR A 84 -7.11 14.35 9.30
CA THR A 84 -7.81 13.68 10.40
C THR A 84 -7.90 14.62 11.62
N PRO A 85 -9.07 14.76 12.27
CA PRO A 85 -9.21 15.56 13.50
C PRO A 85 -8.33 15.09 14.66
N GLU A 86 -7.78 16.01 15.46
CA GLU A 86 -6.87 15.68 16.59
C GLU A 86 -7.55 14.82 17.66
N SER A 87 -8.86 14.95 17.82
CA SER A 87 -9.65 14.14 18.76
C SER A 87 -9.50 12.64 18.54
N ILE A 88 -9.30 12.19 17.31
CA ILE A 88 -9.10 10.77 16.98
C ILE A 88 -7.74 10.29 17.49
N PHE A 89 -6.69 11.11 17.35
CA PHE A 89 -5.35 10.79 17.88
C PHE A 89 -5.33 10.75 19.40
N THR A 90 -5.94 11.75 20.05
CA THR A 90 -6.04 11.83 21.51
C THR A 90 -6.80 10.64 22.11
N LYS A 91 -7.90 10.20 21.48
CA LYS A 91 -8.68 9.03 21.90
C LYS A 91 -7.84 7.74 21.94
N HIS A 92 -6.85 7.63 21.05
CA HIS A 92 -5.98 6.46 20.95
C HIS A 92 -4.63 6.64 21.66
N GLY A 93 -4.37 7.81 22.28
CA GLY A 93 -3.09 8.12 22.92
C GLY A 93 -1.92 8.16 21.95
N VAL A 94 -2.17 8.45 20.67
CA VAL A 94 -1.14 8.50 19.61
C VAL A 94 -0.78 9.95 19.32
N SER A 95 0.51 10.27 19.18
CA SER A 95 0.94 11.60 18.74
C SER A 95 0.89 11.71 17.22
N ARG A 96 0.05 12.60 16.68
CA ARG A 96 0.02 12.89 15.23
C ARG A 96 1.41 13.25 14.70
N ARG A 97 2.17 14.05 15.45
CA ARG A 97 3.52 14.48 15.05
C ARG A 97 4.46 13.30 14.84
N ILE A 98 4.44 12.31 15.75
CA ILE A 98 5.28 11.11 15.66
C ILE A 98 4.83 10.26 14.46
N LEU A 99 3.51 10.06 14.31
CA LEU A 99 2.97 9.29 13.19
C LEU A 99 3.32 9.93 11.84
N ASN A 100 3.17 11.25 11.72
CA ASN A 100 3.56 12.02 10.53
C ASN A 100 5.04 11.86 10.20
N SER A 101 5.91 11.91 11.22
CA SER A 101 7.35 11.72 11.01
C SER A 101 7.66 10.33 10.45
N LYS A 102 6.99 9.28 10.93
CA LYS A 102 7.15 7.91 10.42
C LYS A 102 6.67 7.80 8.98
N LEU A 103 5.47 8.32 8.70
CA LEU A 103 4.86 8.30 7.35
C LEU A 103 5.67 9.08 6.33
N THR A 104 6.22 10.24 6.71
CA THR A 104 7.09 11.05 5.83
C THR A 104 8.40 10.33 5.52
N GLY A 105 8.88 9.48 6.43
CA GLY A 105 10.11 8.70 6.26
C GLY A 105 9.95 7.42 5.44
N LEU A 106 8.74 7.06 5.01
CA LEU A 106 8.52 5.86 4.21
C LEU A 106 9.05 6.04 2.78
N SER A 107 9.70 4.99 2.27
CA SER A 107 9.97 4.88 0.84
C SER A 107 8.69 4.54 0.06
N ILE A 108 8.74 4.66 -1.27
CA ILE A 108 7.59 4.34 -2.14
C ILE A 108 7.16 2.87 -1.98
N SER A 109 8.11 1.92 -1.86
CA SER A 109 7.79 0.50 -1.66
C SER A 109 7.08 0.27 -0.32
N GLN A 110 7.50 0.97 0.72
CA GLN A 110 6.91 0.88 2.06
C GLN A 110 5.52 1.49 2.12
N ASP A 111 5.32 2.64 1.49
CA ASP A 111 4.01 3.29 1.45
C ASP A 111 3.00 2.46 0.64
N PHE A 112 3.45 1.88 -0.48
CA PHE A 112 2.66 0.88 -1.22
C PHE A 112 2.30 -0.33 -0.36
N SER A 113 3.28 -0.89 0.35
CA SER A 113 3.07 -2.05 1.21
C SER A 113 2.14 -1.73 2.39
N LEU A 114 2.18 -0.50 2.92
CA LEU A 114 1.27 -0.04 3.96
C LEU A 114 -0.18 -0.02 3.49
N VAL A 115 -0.44 0.50 2.27
CA VAL A 115 -1.78 0.44 1.65
C VAL A 115 -2.25 -0.99 1.52
N ASP A 116 -1.44 -1.85 0.91
CA ASP A 116 -1.82 -3.25 0.66
C ASP A 116 -2.12 -4.01 1.96
N LEU A 117 -1.31 -3.82 3.01
CA LEU A 117 -1.56 -4.42 4.33
C LEU A 117 -2.89 -3.97 4.95
N LEU A 118 -3.18 -2.67 4.85
CA LEU A 118 -4.40 -2.12 5.41
C LEU A 118 -5.64 -2.56 4.63
N GLU A 119 -5.54 -2.69 3.30
CA GLU A 119 -6.61 -3.24 2.46
C GLU A 119 -6.89 -4.72 2.76
N ARG A 120 -5.86 -5.56 2.90
CA ARG A 120 -6.00 -6.98 3.27
C ARG A 120 -6.60 -7.17 4.67
N SER A 121 -6.42 -6.20 5.55
CA SER A 121 -6.89 -6.25 6.93
C SER A 121 -8.34 -5.78 7.12
N ARG A 122 -9.02 -5.42 6.02
CA ARG A 122 -10.45 -5.08 6.03
C ARG A 122 -11.28 -6.36 6.15
N PRO A 123 -12.29 -6.39 7.04
CA PRO A 123 -13.25 -7.49 7.11
C PRO A 123 -14.16 -7.55 5.88
#